data_AF-A0A1B1YEK4-F1
#
_entry.id   AF-A0A1B1YEK4-F1
#
_cell.length_a   1.000
_cell.length_b   1.000
_cell.length_c   1.000
_cell.angle_alpha   90.00
_cell.angle_beta   90.00
_cell.angle_gamma   90.00
#
_symmetry.space_group_name_H-M   'P 1'
#
loop_
_entity.id
_entity.type
_entity.pdbx_description
1 polymer ?
#
loop_
_entity_poly.entity_id
_entity_poly.type
_entity_poly.pdbx_seq_one_letter_code
_entity_poly.pdbx_strand_id
1 'polypeptide(L)'
;MPQITLRLNNFLYNASIYGFIQVLKTMENDFLDVNYTIKGNTLTFSSDVFENFTEYYLKTLINKFEKDTNYIYCKIETDKVAKKIPQFCNYEFPTIAKGH
;
A
#
# COMPACT_ATOMS: atom_id res chain seq x y z
N MET A 1 -17.90 15.64 4.14
CA MET A 1 -16.53 15.95 3.66
C MET A 1 -16.61 16.32 2.18
N PRO A 2 -15.71 17.17 1.66
CA PRO A 2 -15.64 17.45 0.22
C PRO A 2 -15.49 16.16 -0.60
N GLN A 3 -16.23 16.07 -1.70
CA GLN A 3 -15.99 15.03 -2.70
C GLN A 3 -15.06 15.55 -3.78
N ILE A 4 -14.14 14.70 -4.21
CA ILE A 4 -13.18 14.96 -5.28
C ILE A 4 -13.50 14.02 -6.43
N THR A 5 -13.52 14.57 -7.65
CA THR A 5 -13.80 13.82 -8.86
C THR A 5 -12.64 13.95 -9.84
N LEU A 6 -12.12 12.81 -10.27
CA LEU A 6 -11.03 12.67 -11.23
C LEU A 6 -11.54 12.04 -12.52
N ARG A 7 -11.10 12.58 -13.67
CA ARG A 7 -11.44 12.05 -14.99
C ARG A 7 -10.26 11.31 -15.58
N LEU A 8 -10.44 10.02 -15.83
CA LEU A 8 -9.44 9.07 -16.29
C LEU A 8 -9.34 9.06 -17.83
N ASN A 9 -8.82 10.13 -18.43
CA ASN A 9 -8.80 10.34 -19.89
C ASN A 9 -7.40 10.27 -20.53
N ASN A 10 -6.34 9.99 -19.77
CA ASN A 10 -4.97 9.93 -20.28
C ASN A 10 -4.26 8.68 -19.73
N PHE A 11 -3.57 7.94 -20.60
CA PHE A 11 -2.96 6.66 -20.22
C PHE A 11 -2.00 6.77 -19.02
N LEU A 12 -1.03 7.70 -19.06
CA LEU A 12 -0.04 7.84 -17.99
C LEU A 12 -0.67 8.34 -16.69
N TYR A 13 -1.55 9.33 -16.78
CA TYR A 13 -2.33 9.81 -15.64
C TYR A 13 -3.17 8.68 -15.02
N ASN A 14 -3.89 7.90 -15.82
CA ASN A 14 -4.71 6.79 -15.36
C ASN A 14 -3.85 5.71 -14.68
N ALA A 15 -2.66 5.43 -15.21
CA ALA A 15 -1.72 4.50 -14.60
C ALA A 15 -1.25 5.00 -13.22
N SER A 16 -1.01 6.31 -13.07
CA SER A 16 -0.70 6.90 -11.75
C SER A 16 -1.88 6.80 -10.77
N ILE A 17 -3.11 7.07 -11.23
CA ILE A 17 -4.32 6.96 -10.39
C ILE A 17 -4.63 5.49 -10.04
N TYR A 18 -4.22 4.53 -10.87
CA TYR A 18 -4.40 3.12 -10.55
C TYR A 18 -3.72 2.73 -9.23
N GLY A 19 -2.53 3.27 -8.94
CA GLY A 19 -1.86 3.06 -7.66
C GLY A 19 -2.69 3.57 -6.49
N PHE A 20 -3.29 4.75 -6.61
CA PHE A 20 -4.18 5.33 -5.62
C PHE A 20 -5.42 4.46 -5.37
N ILE A 21 -6.04 3.91 -6.43
CA ILE A 21 -7.18 2.99 -6.30
C ILE A 21 -6.80 1.72 -5.50
N GLN A 22 -5.58 1.21 -5.62
CA GLN A 22 -5.13 0.07 -4.82
C GLN A 22 -5.04 0.42 -3.33
N VAL A 23 -4.69 1.67 -3.00
CA VAL A 23 -4.68 2.15 -1.62
C VAL A 23 -6.08 2.18 -1.04
N LEU A 24 -7.05 2.72 -1.78
CA LEU A 24 -8.47 2.75 -1.36
C LEU A 24 -9.01 1.33 -1.12
N LYS A 25 -8.68 0.37 -1.97
CA LYS A 25 -9.07 -1.04 -1.78
C LYS A 25 -8.44 -1.67 -0.55
N THR A 26 -7.20 -1.29 -0.22
CA THR A 26 -6.53 -1.78 0.99
C THR A 26 -7.20 -1.22 2.24
N MET A 27 -7.65 0.04 2.21
CA MET A 27 -8.47 0.64 3.27
C MET A 27 -9.80 -0.10 3.45
N GLU A 28 -10.53 -0.40 2.37
CA GLU A 28 -11.77 -1.19 2.44
C GLU A 28 -11.55 -2.57 3.08
N ASN A 29 -10.45 -3.24 2.73
CA ASN A 29 -10.11 -4.56 3.27
C ASN A 29 -9.82 -4.56 4.78
N ASP A 30 -9.40 -3.41 5.34
CA ASP A 30 -9.20 -3.22 6.78
C ASP A 30 -10.46 -2.69 7.49
N PHE A 31 -11.62 -2.85 6.87
CA PHE A 31 -12.93 -2.46 7.41
C PHE A 31 -13.08 -0.94 7.62
N LEU A 32 -12.28 -0.11 6.95
CA LEU A 32 -12.59 1.31 6.83
C LEU A 32 -13.71 1.50 5.80
N ASP A 33 -14.70 2.30 6.17
CA ASP A 33 -15.73 2.74 5.23
C ASP A 33 -15.15 3.82 4.32
N VAL A 34 -14.74 3.41 3.11
CA VAL A 34 -14.14 4.30 2.11
C VAL A 34 -15.20 4.66 1.09
N ASN A 35 -15.69 5.89 1.13
CA ASN A 35 -16.66 6.36 0.16
C ASN A 35 -15.99 6.77 -1.16
N TYR A 36 -15.82 5.80 -2.07
CA TYR A 36 -15.46 6.07 -3.46
C TYR A 36 -16.36 5.32 -4.45
N THR A 37 -16.39 5.80 -5.68
CA THR A 37 -17.14 5.20 -6.77
C THR A 37 -16.39 5.38 -8.08
N ILE A 38 -16.30 4.31 -8.85
CA ILE A 38 -15.76 4.33 -10.21
C ILE A 38 -16.93 4.12 -11.17
N LYS A 39 -17.23 5.11 -12.00
CA LYS A 39 -18.28 5.04 -13.03
C LYS A 39 -17.71 5.46 -14.38
N GLY A 40 -17.58 4.51 -15.29
CA GLY A 40 -16.92 4.74 -16.58
C GLY A 40 -15.47 5.18 -16.39
N ASN A 41 -15.12 6.35 -16.95
CA ASN A 41 -13.80 6.96 -16.79
C ASN A 41 -13.76 8.02 -15.68
N THR A 42 -14.63 7.94 -14.69
CA THR A 42 -14.68 8.90 -13.58
C THR A 42 -14.50 8.16 -12.26
N LEU A 43 -13.56 8.65 -11.45
CA LEU A 43 -13.36 8.24 -10.07
C LEU A 43 -13.82 9.39 -9.16
N THR A 44 -14.78 9.12 -8.29
CA THR A 44 -15.21 10.07 -7.24
C THR A 44 -14.89 9.47 -5.88
N PHE A 45 -14.36 10.26 -4.96
CA PHE A 45 -14.04 9.84 -3.59
C PHE A 45 -14.18 10.98 -2.59
N SER A 46 -14.40 10.65 -1.33
CA SER A 46 -14.43 11.62 -0.22
C SER A 46 -13.00 12.02 0.19
N SER A 47 -12.80 13.26 0.66
CA SER A 47 -11.45 13.75 1.03
C SER A 47 -10.91 13.15 2.33
N ASP A 48 -11.74 12.47 3.13
CA ASP A 48 -11.36 11.73 4.34
C ASP A 48 -10.30 10.65 4.08
N VAL A 49 -10.25 10.10 2.88
CA VAL A 49 -9.25 9.09 2.48
C VAL A 49 -7.82 9.58 2.68
N PHE A 50 -7.59 10.89 2.78
CA PHE A 50 -6.28 11.46 3.03
C PHE A 50 -5.84 11.42 4.50
N GLU A 51 -6.76 11.24 5.47
CA GLU A 51 -6.43 11.24 6.90
C GLU A 51 -5.44 10.13 7.27
N ASN A 52 -5.63 8.93 6.71
CA ASN A 52 -4.78 7.77 6.97
C ASN A 52 -3.95 7.35 5.74
N PHE A 53 -3.86 8.18 4.72
CA PHE A 53 -3.33 7.78 3.41
C PHE A 53 -1.92 7.20 3.47
N THR A 54 -1.01 7.82 4.22
CA THR A 54 0.39 7.36 4.31
C THR A 54 0.49 5.93 4.85
N GLU A 55 -0.27 5.60 5.89
CA GLU A 55 -0.27 4.26 6.49
C GLU A 55 -0.74 3.21 5.47
N TYR A 56 -1.88 3.46 4.84
CA TYR A 56 -2.46 2.54 3.87
C TYR A 56 -1.67 2.48 2.57
N TYR A 57 -1.02 3.56 2.16
CA TYR A 57 -0.07 3.54 1.05
C TYR A 57 1.07 2.57 1.33
N LEU A 58 1.70 2.67 2.51
CA LEU A 58 2.77 1.75 2.91
C LEU A 58 2.26 0.31 3.04
N LYS A 59 1.09 0.10 3.65
CA LYS A 59 0.48 -1.22 3.75
C LYS A 59 0.17 -1.83 2.39
N THR A 60 -0.31 -1.02 1.44
CA THR A 60 -0.56 -1.44 0.05
C THR A 60 0.73 -1.88 -0.63
N LEU A 61 1.83 -1.11 -0.45
CA LEU A 61 3.12 -1.50 -0.98
C LEU A 61 3.61 -2.81 -0.36
N ILE A 62 3.52 -2.96 0.96
CA ILE A 62 3.93 -4.18 1.66
C ILE A 62 3.11 -5.38 1.19
N ASN A 63 1.79 -5.26 1.09
CA ASN A 63 0.93 -6.36 0.64
C ASN A 63 1.21 -6.74 -0.82
N LYS A 64 1.46 -5.75 -1.68
CA LYS A 64 1.65 -5.97 -3.11
C LYS A 64 3.03 -6.50 -3.46
N PHE A 65 4.03 -6.08 -2.71
CA PHE A 65 5.43 -6.42 -2.91
C PHE A 65 5.97 -7.29 -1.78
N GLU A 66 5.10 -7.99 -1.04
CA GLU A 66 5.43 -8.72 0.20
C GLU A 66 6.70 -9.56 0.08
N LYS A 67 6.86 -10.27 -1.04
CA LYS A 67 8.05 -11.07 -1.34
C LYS A 67 9.37 -10.26 -1.36
N ASP A 68 9.31 -9.01 -1.81
CA ASP A 68 10.44 -8.08 -1.91
C ASP A 68 10.52 -7.13 -0.70
N THR A 69 9.42 -6.88 0.01
CA THR A 69 9.31 -5.93 1.12
C THR A 69 9.34 -6.57 2.51
N ASN A 70 9.33 -7.90 2.63
CA ASN A 70 9.51 -8.62 3.90
C ASN A 70 10.74 -8.12 4.67
N TYR A 71 11.81 -7.73 3.96
CA TYR A 71 13.00 -7.11 4.55
C TYR A 71 12.72 -5.79 5.27
N ILE A 72 11.86 -4.93 4.70
CA ILE A 72 11.54 -3.59 5.24
C ILE A 72 10.59 -3.70 6.43
N TYR A 73 9.61 -4.61 6.37
CA TYR A 73 8.67 -4.86 7.47
C TYR A 73 9.40 -5.30 8.75
N CYS A 74 10.30 -6.28 8.63
CA CYS A 74 11.11 -6.74 9.77
C CYS A 74 11.92 -5.59 10.39
N LYS A 75 12.47 -4.66 9.60
CA LYS A 75 13.26 -3.52 10.11
C LYS A 75 12.41 -2.49 10.88
N ILE A 76 11.23 -2.16 10.39
CA ILE A 76 10.31 -1.19 11.03
C ILE A 76 9.76 -1.73 12.35
N GLU A 77 9.42 -3.04 12.41
CA GLU A 77 8.95 -3.66 13.65
C GLU A 77 10.05 -3.81 14.70
N THR A 78 11.30 -4.12 14.31
CA THR A 78 12.40 -4.16 15.27
C THR A 78 12.74 -2.80 15.88
N ASP A 79 12.54 -1.70 15.12
CA ASP A 79 12.75 -0.34 15.63
C ASP A 79 11.61 0.12 16.58
N LYS A 80 10.39 -0.41 16.41
CA LYS A 80 9.24 -0.10 17.28
C LYS A 80 9.13 -1.02 18.49
N VAL A 81 9.62 -2.26 18.41
CA VAL A 81 9.41 -3.28 19.44
C VAL A 81 10.74 -3.96 19.77
N ALA A 82 11.37 -3.55 20.87
CA ALA A 82 12.51 -4.25 21.47
C ALA A 82 12.16 -5.64 22.05
N LYS A 83 11.08 -6.31 21.63
CA LYS A 83 10.65 -7.62 22.14
C LYS A 83 9.96 -8.45 21.06
N LYS A 84 10.69 -9.50 20.65
CA LYS A 84 10.34 -10.63 19.77
C LYS A 84 10.27 -10.32 18.28
N ILE A 85 11.27 -10.84 17.57
CA ILE A 85 11.32 -11.00 16.12
C ILE A 85 10.13 -11.91 15.71
N PRO A 86 9.25 -11.48 14.78
CA PRO A 86 8.17 -12.31 14.25
C PRO A 86 8.72 -13.59 13.60
N GLN A 87 8.03 -14.72 13.73
CA GLN A 87 8.42 -16.02 13.16
C GLN A 87 8.70 -15.99 11.64
N PHE A 88 8.14 -15.03 10.92
CA PHE A 88 8.33 -14.84 9.49
C PHE A 88 9.66 -14.18 9.10
N CYS A 89 10.40 -13.60 10.05
CA CYS A 89 11.74 -13.05 9.80
C CYS A 89 12.86 -14.11 9.81
N ASN A 90 12.51 -15.41 9.96
CA ASN A 90 13.43 -16.54 9.83
C ASN A 90 13.66 -16.95 8.37
N TYR A 91 13.86 -15.96 7.47
CA TYR A 91 14.31 -16.27 6.12
C TYR A 91 15.82 -16.52 6.18
N GLU A 92 16.25 -17.77 5.98
CA GLU A 92 17.67 -18.05 5.79
C GLU A 92 18.17 -17.30 4.55
N PHE A 93 19.14 -16.42 4.75
CA PHE A 93 19.76 -15.67 3.68
C PHE A 93 20.31 -16.64 2.63
N PRO A 94 19.92 -16.55 1.34
CA PRO A 94 20.71 -17.18 0.31
C PRO A 94 22.09 -16.52 0.37
N THR A 95 23.11 -17.29 0.75
CA THR A 95 24.50 -16.87 0.68
C THR A 95 24.73 -16.42 -0.75
N ILE A 96 24.92 -15.11 -0.94
CA ILE A 96 25.41 -14.58 -2.20
C ILE A 96 26.79 -15.18 -2.35
N ALA A 97 26.90 -16.22 -3.18
CA ALA A 97 28.17 -16.79 -3.56
C ALA A 97 29.00 -15.63 -4.10
N LYS A 98 30.08 -15.28 -3.39
CA LYS A 98 31.08 -14.35 -3.92
C LYS A 98 31.63 -15.00 -5.18
N GLY A 99 31.25 -14.47 -6.33
CA GLY A 99 31.84 -14.84 -7.62
C GLY A 99 33.33 -14.52 -7.59
N HIS A 100 34.11 -15.56 -7.88
CA HIS A 100 35.52 -15.64 -8.29
C HIS A 100 36.47 -14.49 -7.96
#